data_AF-A0A448S926-F1
#
_entry.id   AF-A0A448S926-F1
#
_cell.length_a   1.000
_cell.length_b   1.000
_cell.length_c   1.000
_cell.angle_alpha   90.00
_cell.angle_beta   90.00
_cell.angle_gamma   90.00
#
_symmetry.space_group_name_H-M   'P 1'
#
loop_
_entity.id
_entity.type
_entity.pdbx_description
1 polymer ?
#
loop_
_entity_poly.entity_id
_entity_poly.type
_entity_poly.pdbx_seq_one_letter_code
_entity_poly.pdbx_strand_id
1 'polypeptide(L)'
;MKLTTTHLLTAGALLLAIFTSQANAAIALDRTRVIYNASSKSVSMNVSNENKHLPYLAQGWIEDEQGNKITSPLIVLPPVQRIESGAKSQVKVQGLPALQQLPQDRESLFYFNLREIPPRSDKPNTLQIALQTRIKLFYRPQAIEPTKEQMSTPWQEKMTLTRQGDRYVINNPTPYYITIVEASTTKGGQSAKGFVPLMVPPKSNATLSASVSALGSSPVLTYVNDFGGRPELIFRCAGDTCQAEPGKRNS
;
A
#
# COMPACT_ATOMS: atom_id res chain seq x y z
N MET A 1 -30.51 26.85 -41.54
CA MET A 1 -29.37 26.57 -40.64
C MET A 1 -29.42 25.09 -40.28
N LYS A 2 -28.75 24.22 -41.04
CA LYS A 2 -28.78 22.76 -40.84
C LYS A 2 -27.67 22.40 -39.85
N LEU A 3 -28.00 22.26 -38.56
CA LEU A 3 -27.09 21.59 -37.64
C LEU A 3 -26.99 20.13 -38.09
N THR A 4 -25.81 19.77 -38.57
CA THR A 4 -25.44 18.44 -39.05
C THR A 4 -25.61 17.42 -37.92
N THR A 5 -26.39 16.38 -38.21
CA THR A 5 -26.80 15.29 -37.30
C THR A 5 -25.62 14.60 -36.60
N THR A 6 -24.42 14.70 -37.17
CA THR A 6 -23.15 14.20 -36.62
C THR A 6 -22.72 14.89 -35.33
N HIS A 7 -23.00 16.19 -35.16
CA HIS A 7 -22.66 16.91 -33.92
C HIS A 7 -23.56 16.54 -32.74
N LEU A 8 -24.84 16.18 -33.01
CA LEU A 8 -25.77 15.69 -32.00
C LEU A 8 -25.37 14.31 -31.45
N LEU A 9 -24.86 13.42 -32.31
CA LEU A 9 -24.38 12.10 -31.90
C LEU A 9 -23.10 12.17 -31.05
N THR A 10 -22.16 13.06 -31.39
CA THR A 10 -20.95 13.28 -30.57
C THR A 10 -21.24 13.96 -29.24
N ALA A 11 -22.22 14.89 -29.18
CA ALA A 11 -22.64 15.53 -27.93
C ALA A 11 -23.35 14.55 -26.99
N GLY A 12 -24.18 13.64 -27.53
CA GLY A 12 -24.85 12.60 -26.75
C GLY A 12 -23.87 11.59 -26.13
N ALA A 13 -22.83 11.19 -26.87
CA ALA A 13 -21.78 10.31 -26.36
C ALA A 13 -20.94 10.96 -25.25
N LEU A 14 -20.70 12.27 -25.32
CA LEU A 14 -19.95 13.01 -24.29
C LEU A 14 -20.76 13.19 -23.00
N LEU A 15 -22.09 13.33 -23.08
CA LEU A 15 -22.98 13.41 -21.91
C LEU A 15 -23.15 12.07 -21.17
N LEU A 16 -23.10 10.93 -21.88
CA LEU A 16 -23.17 9.59 -21.28
C LEU A 16 -21.89 9.20 -20.51
N ALA A 17 -20.74 9.79 -20.83
CA ALA A 17 -19.48 9.52 -20.14
C ALA A 17 -19.37 10.17 -18.74
N ILE A 18 -20.27 11.09 -18.39
CA ILE A 18 -20.21 11.86 -17.12
C ILE A 18 -20.92 11.13 -15.98
N PHE A 19 -21.69 10.07 -16.27
CA PHE A 19 -22.40 9.27 -15.27
C PHE A 19 -21.64 8.02 -14.82
N THR A 20 -20.31 8.11 -14.66
CA THR A 20 -19.58 7.05 -13.95
C THR A 20 -19.98 7.11 -12.48
N SER A 21 -20.79 6.14 -12.04
CA SER A 21 -21.09 5.97 -10.62
C SER A 21 -19.78 5.74 -9.86
N GLN A 22 -19.32 6.74 -9.11
CA GLN A 22 -18.22 6.54 -8.19
C GLN A 22 -18.69 5.58 -7.11
N ALA A 23 -18.07 4.41 -7.06
CA ALA A 23 -18.23 3.49 -5.95
C ALA A 23 -17.58 4.13 -4.71
N ASN A 24 -18.38 4.82 -3.91
CA ASN A 24 -17.92 5.40 -2.65
C ASN A 24 -17.98 4.32 -1.58
N ALA A 25 -16.83 3.97 -1.02
CA ALA A 25 -16.79 3.19 0.21
C ALA A 25 -17.51 3.97 1.30
N ALA A 26 -18.37 3.30 2.07
CA ALA A 26 -18.99 3.96 3.21
C ALA A 26 -17.96 4.12 4.31
N ILE A 27 -17.19 3.08 4.63
CA ILE A 27 -16.12 3.17 5.63
C ILE A 27 -14.75 3.37 4.96
N ALA A 28 -14.13 4.53 5.20
CA ALA A 28 -12.80 4.88 4.71
C ALA A 28 -11.76 4.87 5.85
N LEU A 29 -10.51 4.52 5.49
CA LEU A 29 -9.36 4.49 6.39
C LEU A 29 -8.35 5.58 5.99
N ASP A 30 -7.71 6.23 6.97
CA ASP A 30 -6.82 7.37 6.75
C ASP A 30 -5.45 7.06 6.12
N ARG A 31 -5.13 5.78 5.89
CA ARG A 31 -3.83 5.34 5.37
C ARG A 31 -3.91 4.01 4.63
N THR A 32 -2.91 3.77 3.79
CA THR A 32 -2.79 2.55 2.96
C THR A 32 -1.83 1.50 3.52
N ARG A 33 -1.15 1.81 4.62
CA ARG A 33 -0.29 0.90 5.39
C ARG A 33 -0.10 1.41 6.82
N VAL A 34 0.30 0.52 7.72
CA VAL A 34 0.54 0.83 9.13
C VAL A 34 1.96 0.45 9.49
N ILE A 35 2.66 1.34 10.20
CA ILE A 35 3.90 1.01 10.90
C ILE A 35 3.58 0.98 12.40
N TYR A 36 3.77 -0.17 13.02
CA TYR A 36 3.73 -0.34 14.47
C TYR A 36 5.17 -0.35 14.99
N ASN A 37 5.61 0.76 15.59
CA ASN A 37 6.92 0.84 16.23
C ASN A 37 6.88 0.16 17.60
N ALA A 38 7.88 -0.65 17.93
CA ALA A 38 7.95 -1.36 19.20
C ALA A 38 8.04 -0.42 20.42
N SER A 39 8.59 0.78 20.24
CA SER A 39 8.58 1.85 21.25
C SER A 39 7.17 2.35 21.60
N SER A 40 6.17 2.05 20.75
CA SER A 40 4.78 2.45 20.94
C SER A 40 3.94 1.33 21.59
N LYS A 41 3.08 1.70 22.54
CA LYS A 41 2.09 0.75 23.13
C LYS A 41 0.94 0.41 22.18
N SER A 42 0.67 1.29 21.22
CA SER A 42 -0.40 1.13 20.24
C SER A 42 -0.24 2.12 19.09
N VAL A 43 -0.87 1.84 17.95
CA VAL A 43 -1.06 2.79 16.84
C VAL A 43 -2.55 3.00 16.59
N SER A 44 -2.96 4.25 16.44
CA SER A 44 -4.34 4.62 16.10
C SER A 44 -4.46 4.98 14.62
N MET A 45 -5.56 4.57 14.02
CA MET A 45 -5.96 4.94 12.66
C MET A 45 -7.35 5.58 12.70
N ASN A 46 -7.54 6.64 11.91
CA ASN A 46 -8.85 7.25 11.78
C ASN A 46 -9.68 6.49 10.75
N VAL A 47 -10.95 6.31 11.09
CA VAL A 47 -11.96 5.69 10.24
C VAL A 47 -13.09 6.68 10.06
N SER A 48 -13.56 6.90 8.83
CA SER A 48 -14.69 7.79 8.56
C SER A 48 -15.81 7.04 7.85
N ASN A 49 -17.05 7.37 8.21
CA ASN A 49 -18.22 6.99 7.42
C ASN A 49 -18.50 8.10 6.39
N GLU A 50 -18.14 7.87 5.14
CA GLU A 50 -18.39 8.80 4.03
C GLU A 50 -19.82 8.73 3.50
N ASN A 51 -20.63 7.75 3.92
CA ASN A 51 -22.06 7.76 3.66
C ASN A 51 -22.73 8.88 4.47
N LYS A 52 -23.42 9.79 3.79
CA LYS A 52 -24.07 10.97 4.38
C LYS A 52 -25.52 10.73 4.82
N HIS A 53 -26.03 9.50 4.69
CA HIS A 53 -27.41 9.17 5.02
C HIS A 53 -27.55 7.99 5.99
N LEU A 54 -26.62 7.03 5.95
CA LEU A 54 -26.76 5.77 6.65
C LEU A 54 -25.60 5.51 7.62
N PRO A 55 -25.89 4.94 8.80
CA PRO A 55 -24.88 4.46 9.74
C PRO A 55 -24.32 3.12 9.26
N TYR A 56 -23.05 2.85 9.55
CA TYR A 56 -22.37 1.61 9.20
C TYR A 56 -21.66 1.02 10.42
N LEU A 57 -21.50 -0.30 10.46
CA LEU A 57 -20.51 -0.89 11.37
C LEU A 57 -19.17 -1.01 10.67
N ALA A 58 -18.08 -0.79 11.40
CA ALA A 58 -16.72 -1.05 10.98
C ALA A 58 -16.16 -2.19 11.85
N GLN A 59 -15.78 -3.30 11.23
CA GLN A 59 -15.17 -4.45 11.88
C GLN A 59 -13.68 -4.52 11.53
N GLY A 60 -12.81 -4.55 12.56
CA GLY A 60 -11.37 -4.61 12.39
C GLY A 60 -10.74 -5.89 12.96
N TRP A 61 -9.73 -6.43 12.27
CA TRP A 61 -8.92 -7.55 12.77
C TRP A 61 -7.50 -7.55 12.18
N ILE A 62 -6.61 -8.35 12.78
CA ILE A 62 -5.26 -8.61 12.27
C ILE A 62 -5.20 -9.99 11.63
N GLU A 63 -4.44 -10.10 10.56
CA GLU A 63 -3.96 -11.37 10.00
C GLU A 63 -2.44 -11.46 10.07
N ASP A 64 -1.92 -12.68 10.18
CA ASP A 64 -0.50 -12.98 9.97
C ASP A 64 -0.09 -12.83 8.49
N GLU A 65 1.20 -13.04 8.19
CA GLU A 65 1.72 -13.00 6.82
C GLU A 65 1.03 -14.00 5.88
N GLN A 66 0.59 -15.14 6.41
CA GLN A 66 -0.11 -16.19 5.65
C GLN A 66 -1.60 -15.89 5.43
N GLY A 67 -2.12 -14.80 6.02
CA GLY A 67 -3.52 -14.38 5.91
C GLY A 67 -4.46 -15.04 6.92
N ASN A 68 -3.94 -15.74 7.92
CA ASN A 68 -4.78 -16.29 8.98
C ASN A 68 -5.16 -15.18 9.95
N LYS A 69 -6.44 -15.12 10.32
CA LYS A 69 -6.91 -14.19 11.36
C LYS A 69 -6.31 -14.59 12.71
N ILE A 70 -5.67 -13.63 13.38
CA ILE A 70 -4.99 -13.83 14.67
C ILE A 70 -5.53 -12.87 15.74
N THR A 71 -5.26 -13.19 17.01
CA THR A 71 -5.56 -12.36 18.18
C THR A 71 -4.31 -12.01 19.00
N SER A 72 -3.15 -12.51 18.58
CA SER A 72 -1.83 -12.28 19.18
C SER A 72 -0.78 -12.39 18.06
N PRO A 73 0.31 -11.59 18.04
CA PRO A 73 0.74 -10.65 19.08
C PRO A 73 0.13 -9.25 18.99
N LEU A 74 -0.74 -9.01 18.02
CA LEU A 74 -1.43 -7.74 17.79
C LEU A 74 -2.94 -7.93 17.80
N ILE A 75 -3.65 -6.94 18.33
CA ILE A 75 -5.10 -6.94 18.46
C ILE A 75 -5.67 -5.58 18.04
N VAL A 76 -6.86 -5.61 17.41
CA VAL A 76 -7.64 -4.43 17.05
C VAL A 76 -8.67 -4.10 18.12
N LEU A 77 -8.74 -2.83 18.53
CA LEU A 77 -9.70 -2.30 19.51
C LEU A 77 -10.37 -1.02 18.98
N PRO A 78 -11.72 -0.92 19.05
CA PRO A 78 -12.65 -2.03 19.25
C PRO A 78 -12.68 -2.95 18.01
N PRO A 79 -13.00 -4.25 18.16
CA PRO A 79 -13.09 -5.18 17.03
C PRO A 79 -14.29 -4.89 16.11
N VAL A 80 -15.36 -4.29 16.64
CA VAL A 80 -16.52 -3.79 15.88
C VAL A 80 -16.99 -2.49 16.52
N GLN A 81 -17.32 -1.50 15.70
CA GLN A 81 -17.90 -0.24 16.15
C GLN A 81 -18.94 0.27 15.16
N ARG A 82 -19.95 0.97 15.67
CA ARG A 82 -20.92 1.70 14.85
C ARG A 82 -20.40 3.11 14.60
N ILE A 83 -20.46 3.54 13.34
CA ILE A 83 -20.07 4.89 12.92
C ILE A 83 -21.29 5.52 12.25
N GLU A 84 -21.79 6.60 12.86
CA GLU A 84 -22.94 7.33 12.35
C GLU A 84 -22.63 7.96 10.99
N SER A 85 -23.69 8.33 10.28
CA SER A 85 -23.60 9.00 8.98
C SER A 85 -22.67 10.22 9.03
N GLY A 86 -21.71 10.29 8.11
CA GLY A 86 -20.73 11.38 8.03
C GLY A 86 -19.73 11.47 9.20
N ALA A 87 -19.82 10.57 10.19
CA ALA A 87 -19.01 10.65 11.40
C ALA A 87 -17.61 10.08 11.20
N LYS A 88 -16.70 10.46 12.11
CA LYS A 88 -15.34 9.91 12.21
C LYS A 88 -15.20 9.18 13.54
N SER A 89 -14.39 8.13 13.55
CA SER A 89 -14.00 7.38 14.73
C SER A 89 -12.53 6.97 14.61
N GLN A 90 -12.04 6.24 15.61
CA GLN A 90 -10.70 5.66 15.60
C GLN A 90 -10.75 4.17 15.85
N VAL A 91 -9.78 3.48 15.28
CA VAL A 91 -9.47 2.09 15.57
C VAL A 91 -8.01 2.01 15.98
N LYS A 92 -7.74 1.26 17.04
CA LYS A 92 -6.41 1.12 17.64
C LYS A 92 -5.89 -0.30 17.42
N VAL A 93 -4.65 -0.42 16.96
CA VAL A 93 -3.90 -1.66 17.03
C VAL A 93 -3.01 -1.61 18.26
N GLN A 94 -3.18 -2.58 19.15
CA GLN A 94 -2.43 -2.68 20.40
C GLN A 94 -1.53 -3.92 20.36
N GLY A 95 -0.30 -3.74 20.85
CA GLY A 95 0.66 -4.81 21.03
C GLY A 95 0.43 -5.59 22.33
N LEU A 96 0.64 -6.91 22.24
CA LEU A 96 0.63 -7.84 23.37
C LEU A 96 2.07 -8.29 23.70
N PRO A 97 2.31 -8.87 24.89
CA PRO A 97 3.66 -9.31 25.30
C PRO A 97 4.35 -10.25 24.29
N ALA A 98 3.58 -11.04 23.54
CA ALA A 98 4.11 -11.93 22.50
C ALA A 98 4.85 -11.20 21.36
N LEU A 99 4.73 -9.86 21.24
CA LEU A 99 5.57 -9.09 20.29
C LEU A 99 7.06 -9.27 20.54
N GLN A 100 7.48 -9.53 21.77
CA GLN A 100 8.89 -9.76 22.12
C GLN A 100 9.46 -11.06 21.54
N GLN A 101 8.59 -11.98 21.09
CA GLN A 101 8.99 -13.24 20.47
C GLN A 101 9.25 -13.10 18.96
N LEU A 102 8.85 -11.96 18.37
CA LEU A 102 9.14 -11.67 16.96
C LEU A 102 10.63 -11.35 16.77
N PRO A 103 11.17 -11.51 15.54
CA PRO A 103 12.51 -11.05 15.21
C PRO A 103 12.70 -9.58 15.59
N GLN A 104 13.75 -9.28 16.35
CA GLN A 104 14.05 -7.93 16.81
C GLN A 104 15.07 -7.21 15.89
N ASP A 105 15.59 -7.89 14.87
CA ASP A 105 16.62 -7.39 13.94
C ASP A 105 16.06 -6.99 12.56
N ARG A 106 14.74 -7.16 12.34
CA ARG A 106 14.02 -6.93 11.09
C ARG A 106 12.53 -6.73 11.32
N GLU A 107 11.84 -6.13 10.36
CA GLU A 107 10.39 -6.01 10.40
C GLU A 107 9.68 -7.37 10.35
N SER A 108 8.50 -7.45 10.95
CA SER A 108 7.55 -8.55 10.78
C SER A 108 6.30 -8.05 10.07
N LEU A 109 5.76 -8.85 9.16
CA LEU A 109 4.60 -8.51 8.35
C LEU A 109 3.31 -9.07 8.94
N PHE A 110 2.30 -8.22 8.99
CA PHE A 110 0.92 -8.54 9.29
C PHE A 110 0.01 -7.81 8.29
N TYR A 111 -1.28 -8.11 8.34
CA TYR A 111 -2.29 -7.33 7.63
C TYR A 111 -3.35 -6.81 8.59
N PHE A 112 -3.65 -5.52 8.49
CA PHE A 112 -4.81 -4.93 9.13
C PHE A 112 -5.98 -4.98 8.15
N ASN A 113 -7.10 -5.50 8.63
CA ASN A 113 -8.34 -5.59 7.87
C ASN A 113 -9.40 -4.71 8.50
N LEU A 114 -10.15 -4.00 7.66
CA LEU A 114 -11.31 -3.22 8.02
C LEU A 114 -12.46 -3.53 7.06
N ARG A 115 -13.52 -4.15 7.58
CA ARG A 115 -14.72 -4.49 6.81
C ARG A 115 -15.88 -3.63 7.24
N GLU A 116 -16.55 -3.01 6.30
CA GLU A 116 -17.81 -2.32 6.56
C GLU A 116 -18.96 -3.33 6.61
N ILE A 117 -19.94 -3.07 7.47
CA ILE A 117 -21.20 -3.83 7.53
C ILE A 117 -22.31 -2.81 7.32
N PRO A 118 -22.90 -2.76 6.12
CA PRO A 118 -23.97 -1.83 5.83
C PRO A 118 -25.25 -2.20 6.61
N PRO A 119 -26.16 -1.24 6.84
CA PRO A 119 -27.45 -1.54 7.46
C PRO A 119 -28.26 -2.44 6.52
N ARG A 120 -29.05 -3.35 7.07
CA ARG A 120 -29.87 -4.27 6.28
C ARG A 120 -30.83 -3.48 5.38
N SER A 121 -30.93 -3.88 4.11
CA SER A 121 -31.92 -3.32 3.18
C SER A 121 -33.31 -3.91 3.45
N ASP A 122 -34.33 -3.05 3.48
CA ASP A 122 -35.74 -3.47 3.59
C ASP A 122 -36.38 -3.76 2.22
N LYS A 123 -35.64 -3.57 1.13
CA LYS A 123 -36.14 -3.79 -0.24
C LYS A 123 -35.98 -5.26 -0.65
N PRO A 124 -37.05 -5.90 -1.16
CA PRO A 124 -36.94 -7.24 -1.73
C PRO A 124 -36.02 -7.25 -2.95
N ASN A 125 -35.36 -8.38 -3.21
CA ASN A 125 -34.49 -8.60 -4.37
C ASN A 125 -33.32 -7.59 -4.50
N THR A 126 -32.68 -7.24 -3.38
CA THR A 126 -31.53 -6.33 -3.37
C THR A 126 -30.21 -7.08 -3.25
N LEU A 127 -29.24 -6.75 -4.11
CA LEU A 127 -27.83 -7.10 -3.90
C LEU A 127 -27.16 -6.01 -3.06
N GLN A 128 -26.54 -6.41 -1.95
CA GLN A 128 -25.84 -5.50 -1.05
C GLN A 128 -24.35 -5.80 -1.05
N ILE A 129 -23.55 -4.78 -1.33
CA ILE A 129 -22.08 -4.86 -1.38
C ILE A 129 -21.53 -4.32 -0.07
N ALA A 130 -20.56 -5.03 0.50
CA ALA A 130 -19.80 -4.62 1.67
C ALA A 130 -18.31 -4.63 1.32
N LEU A 131 -17.65 -3.48 1.43
CA LEU A 131 -16.23 -3.36 1.13
C LEU A 131 -15.35 -3.79 2.32
N GLN A 132 -14.23 -4.43 1.98
CA GLN A 132 -13.18 -4.77 2.93
C GLN A 132 -11.87 -4.16 2.45
N THR A 133 -11.27 -3.33 3.29
CA THR A 133 -9.92 -2.80 3.10
C THR A 133 -8.94 -3.70 3.84
N ARG A 134 -7.94 -4.21 3.12
CA ARG A 134 -6.82 -4.98 3.67
C ARG A 134 -5.53 -4.25 3.37
N ILE A 135 -4.83 -3.80 4.40
CA ILE A 135 -3.57 -3.06 4.28
C ILE A 135 -2.46 -3.74 5.05
N LYS A 136 -1.22 -3.52 4.58
CA LYS A 136 -0.03 -4.07 5.23
C LYS A 136 0.20 -3.37 6.57
N LEU A 137 0.49 -4.14 7.60
CA LEU A 137 0.92 -3.67 8.91
C LEU A 137 2.32 -4.21 9.19
N PHE A 138 3.28 -3.32 9.36
CA PHE A 138 4.67 -3.67 9.63
C PHE A 138 4.95 -3.45 11.11
N TYR A 139 5.26 -4.52 11.83
CA TYR A 139 5.87 -4.39 13.15
C TYR A 139 7.35 -4.07 12.97
N ARG A 140 7.79 -2.95 13.54
CA ARG A 140 9.16 -2.45 13.48
C ARG A 140 9.78 -2.51 14.88
N PRO A 141 10.71 -3.44 15.13
CA PRO A 141 11.45 -3.53 16.38
C PRO A 141 12.22 -2.25 16.70
N GLN A 142 12.40 -2.00 18.00
CA GLN A 142 13.07 -0.79 18.49
C GLN A 142 14.50 -0.65 17.95
N ALA A 143 15.22 -1.77 17.78
CA ALA A 143 16.60 -1.78 17.29
C ALA A 143 16.76 -1.28 15.84
N ILE A 144 15.65 -1.21 15.09
CA ILE A 144 15.63 -0.76 13.69
C ILE A 144 14.66 0.40 13.48
N GLU A 145 14.24 1.09 14.53
CA GLU A 145 13.47 2.33 14.37
C GLU A 145 14.38 3.40 13.74
N PRO A 146 14.01 4.01 12.60
CA PRO A 146 14.89 4.93 11.91
C PRO A 146 15.07 6.23 12.70
N THR A 147 16.31 6.71 12.81
CA THR A 147 16.59 8.05 13.34
C THR A 147 16.07 9.12 12.38
N LYS A 148 15.99 10.38 12.84
CA LYS A 148 15.56 11.50 11.98
C LYS A 148 16.47 11.66 10.75
N GLU A 149 17.77 11.39 10.91
CA GLU A 149 18.77 11.43 9.85
C GLU A 149 18.60 10.26 8.87
N GLN A 150 18.21 9.09 9.37
CA GLN A 150 17.90 7.95 8.50
C GLN A 150 16.57 8.14 7.75
N MET A 151 15.64 8.91 8.30
CA MET A 151 14.42 9.31 7.57
C MET A 151 14.72 10.29 6.43
N SER A 152 15.78 11.09 6.52
CA SER A 152 16.23 11.98 5.44
C SER A 152 17.12 11.30 4.41
N THR A 153 17.64 10.10 4.71
CA THR A 153 18.38 9.23 3.77
C THR A 153 17.64 7.90 3.62
N PRO A 154 16.70 7.81 2.66
CA PRO A 154 15.82 6.65 2.56
C PRO A 154 16.61 5.34 2.46
N TRP A 155 16.34 4.39 3.37
CA TRP A 155 17.03 3.10 3.36
C TRP A 155 16.80 2.30 2.07
N GLN A 156 15.74 2.64 1.31
CA GLN A 156 15.46 2.09 -0.01
C GLN A 156 16.56 2.41 -1.05
N GLU A 157 17.38 3.43 -0.83
CA GLU A 157 18.57 3.70 -1.64
C GLU A 157 19.67 2.64 -1.47
N LYS A 158 19.58 1.77 -0.45
CA LYS A 158 20.50 0.64 -0.28
C LYS A 158 20.16 -0.57 -1.15
N MET A 159 19.03 -0.52 -1.86
CA MET A 159 18.60 -1.59 -2.76
C MET A 159 19.56 -1.69 -3.95
N THR A 160 19.83 -2.91 -4.41
CA THR A 160 20.64 -3.15 -5.62
C THR A 160 19.89 -4.07 -6.57
N LEU A 161 20.27 -4.03 -7.85
CA LEU A 161 19.81 -4.98 -8.86
C LEU A 161 20.99 -5.81 -9.35
N THR A 162 20.73 -7.08 -9.65
CA THR A 162 21.68 -7.96 -10.33
C THR A 162 20.99 -8.56 -11.55
N ARG A 163 21.56 -8.37 -12.73
CA ARG A 163 21.09 -8.99 -13.96
C ARG A 163 21.39 -10.49 -13.91
N GLN A 164 20.37 -11.30 -14.15
CA GLN A 164 20.47 -12.75 -14.29
C GLN A 164 19.71 -13.16 -15.54
N GLY A 165 20.45 -13.36 -16.64
CA GLY A 165 19.87 -13.60 -17.96
C GLY A 165 19.04 -12.40 -18.44
N ASP A 166 17.75 -12.64 -18.72
CA ASP A 166 16.80 -11.62 -19.17
C ASP A 166 15.99 -10.99 -18.02
N ARG A 167 16.38 -11.21 -16.76
CA ARG A 167 15.69 -10.62 -15.59
C ARG A 167 16.66 -9.86 -14.70
N TYR A 168 16.12 -8.92 -13.94
CA TYR A 168 16.82 -8.32 -12.80
C TYR A 168 16.35 -8.98 -11.50
N VAL A 169 17.29 -9.35 -10.65
CA VAL A 169 17.05 -9.73 -9.26
C VAL A 169 17.27 -8.50 -8.39
N ILE A 170 16.23 -8.08 -7.69
CA ILE A 170 16.29 -7.00 -6.72
C ILE A 170 16.75 -7.54 -5.36
N ASN A 171 17.78 -6.93 -4.79
CA ASN A 171 18.33 -7.30 -3.49
C ASN A 171 17.96 -6.25 -2.44
N ASN A 172 17.37 -6.71 -1.34
CA ASN A 172 17.05 -5.92 -0.17
C ASN A 172 17.99 -6.27 1.00
N PRO A 173 19.10 -5.55 1.19
CA PRO A 173 19.98 -5.77 2.35
C PRO A 173 19.41 -5.17 3.65
N THR A 174 18.30 -4.44 3.59
CA THR A 174 17.77 -3.67 4.71
C THR A 174 16.93 -4.54 5.65
N PRO A 175 16.71 -4.11 6.91
CA PRO A 175 15.83 -4.81 7.84
C PRO A 175 14.33 -4.53 7.59
N TYR A 176 13.95 -3.85 6.50
CA TYR A 176 12.58 -3.41 6.23
C TYR A 176 11.97 -4.12 5.01
N TYR A 177 10.65 -4.25 4.96
CA TYR A 177 9.93 -4.69 3.77
C TYR A 177 9.82 -3.55 2.75
N ILE A 178 10.29 -3.79 1.53
CA ILE A 178 10.24 -2.79 0.45
C ILE A 178 9.21 -3.22 -0.59
N THR A 179 8.17 -2.40 -0.82
CA THR A 179 7.16 -2.67 -1.85
C THR A 179 7.49 -1.87 -3.10
N ILE A 180 7.73 -2.55 -4.21
CA ILE A 180 7.92 -1.96 -5.55
C ILE A 180 6.60 -2.08 -6.30
N VAL A 181 6.08 -0.95 -6.77
CA VAL A 181 4.76 -0.86 -7.44
C VAL A 181 4.86 -0.61 -8.93
N GLU A 182 5.95 -0.01 -9.39
CA GLU A 182 6.20 0.25 -10.81
C GLU A 182 7.69 0.07 -11.10
N ALA A 183 8.00 -0.25 -12.35
CA ALA A 183 9.37 -0.34 -12.84
C ALA A 183 9.40 0.20 -14.27
N SER A 184 10.27 1.14 -14.59
CA SER A 184 10.30 1.82 -15.88
C SER A 184 11.75 2.02 -16.37
N THR A 185 11.90 2.46 -17.61
CA THR A 185 13.21 2.79 -18.21
C THR A 185 13.70 4.19 -17.86
N THR A 186 12.81 5.07 -17.40
CA THR A 186 13.08 6.50 -17.19
C THR A 186 12.23 7.04 -16.06
N LYS A 187 12.74 8.07 -15.38
CA LYS A 187 12.01 8.82 -14.35
C LYS A 187 10.68 9.37 -14.89
N GLY A 188 9.57 9.17 -14.17
CA GLY A 188 8.22 9.55 -14.58
C GLY A 188 7.66 8.74 -15.76
N GLY A 189 8.36 7.68 -16.17
CA GLY A 189 7.94 6.81 -17.27
C GLY A 189 6.79 5.88 -16.87
N GLN A 190 6.08 5.35 -17.87
CA GLN A 190 5.08 4.31 -17.62
C GLN A 190 5.74 3.02 -17.15
N SER A 191 5.05 2.28 -16.28
CA SER A 191 5.51 0.97 -15.84
C SER A 191 5.67 0.02 -17.03
N ALA A 192 6.79 -0.70 -17.04
CA ALA A 192 7.19 -1.63 -18.08
C ALA A 192 6.17 -2.75 -18.23
N LYS A 193 5.91 -3.15 -19.48
CA LYS A 193 5.02 -4.27 -19.77
C LYS A 193 5.53 -5.54 -19.11
N GLY A 194 4.61 -6.29 -18.49
CA GLY A 194 4.93 -7.52 -17.77
C GLY A 194 5.47 -7.30 -16.35
N PHE A 195 5.67 -6.05 -15.91
CA PHE A 195 5.96 -5.79 -14.50
C PHE A 195 4.74 -6.08 -13.63
N VAL A 196 4.99 -6.75 -12.51
CA VAL A 196 4.01 -7.10 -11.48
C VAL A 196 4.56 -6.56 -10.16
N PRO A 197 3.77 -5.75 -9.42
CA PRO A 197 4.17 -5.28 -8.10
C PRO A 197 4.60 -6.41 -7.18
N LEU A 198 5.66 -6.18 -6.42
CA LEU A 198 6.20 -7.15 -5.48
C LEU A 198 6.62 -6.47 -4.19
N MET A 199 6.68 -7.27 -3.13
CA MET A 199 7.25 -6.84 -1.86
C MET A 199 8.45 -7.71 -1.55
N VAL A 200 9.60 -7.07 -1.33
CA VAL A 200 10.86 -7.75 -1.03
C VAL A 200 11.03 -7.79 0.48
N PRO A 201 11.05 -8.98 1.11
CA PRO A 201 11.26 -9.12 2.55
C PRO A 201 12.61 -8.56 3.01
N PRO A 202 12.78 -8.28 4.33
CA PRO A 202 14.05 -7.90 4.90
C PRO A 202 15.16 -8.92 4.61
N LYS A 203 16.37 -8.42 4.30
CA LYS A 203 17.57 -9.24 4.09
C LYS A 203 17.35 -10.38 3.07
N SER A 204 16.63 -10.09 1.98
CA SER A 204 16.24 -11.08 0.98
C SER A 204 16.39 -10.51 -0.44
N ASN A 205 16.06 -11.32 -1.44
CA ASN A 205 16.01 -10.89 -2.83
C ASN A 205 14.75 -11.42 -3.52
N ALA A 206 14.40 -10.84 -4.66
CA ALA A 206 13.29 -11.29 -5.49
C ALA A 206 13.57 -11.00 -6.96
N THR A 207 12.99 -11.77 -7.87
CA THR A 207 13.13 -11.53 -9.31
C THR A 207 12.05 -10.56 -9.80
N LEU A 208 12.46 -9.54 -10.55
CA LEU A 208 11.52 -8.64 -11.22
C LEU A 208 10.87 -9.35 -12.41
N SER A 209 9.56 -9.20 -12.56
CA SER A 209 8.75 -9.86 -13.58
C SER A 209 8.77 -9.19 -14.95
N ALA A 210 9.37 -8.01 -15.09
CA ALA A 210 9.68 -7.38 -16.38
C ALA A 210 11.05 -7.83 -16.92
N SER A 211 11.22 -7.89 -18.24
CA SER A 211 12.47 -8.30 -18.86
C SER A 211 13.52 -7.20 -18.76
N VAL A 212 14.79 -7.55 -18.90
CA VAL A 212 15.87 -6.56 -18.99
C VAL A 212 15.64 -5.64 -20.19
N SER A 213 15.18 -6.19 -21.32
CA SER A 213 14.82 -5.40 -22.50
C SER A 213 13.70 -4.38 -22.24
N ALA A 214 12.73 -4.70 -21.37
CA ALA A 214 11.63 -3.80 -21.02
C ALA A 214 12.02 -2.74 -19.97
N LEU A 215 13.04 -3.02 -19.14
CA LEU A 215 13.53 -2.11 -18.10
C LEU A 215 14.73 -1.26 -18.54
N GLY A 216 15.37 -1.62 -19.65
CA GLY A 216 16.52 -0.91 -20.20
C GLY A 216 17.78 -1.09 -19.36
N SER A 217 18.83 -0.34 -19.70
CA SER A 217 20.14 -0.42 -19.06
C SER A 217 20.25 0.31 -17.72
N SER A 218 19.28 1.17 -17.40
CA SER A 218 19.24 1.97 -16.16
C SER A 218 17.81 1.97 -15.61
N PRO A 219 17.37 0.88 -14.96
CA PRO A 219 16.00 0.76 -14.47
C PRO A 219 15.67 1.85 -13.45
N VAL A 220 14.41 2.28 -13.45
CA VAL A 220 13.84 3.14 -12.41
C VAL A 220 12.73 2.37 -11.72
N LEU A 221 12.79 2.24 -10.39
CA LEU A 221 11.78 1.53 -9.60
C LEU A 221 11.02 2.50 -8.71
N THR A 222 9.69 2.44 -8.75
CA THR A 222 8.83 3.19 -7.83
C THR A 222 8.51 2.33 -6.63
N TYR A 223 8.85 2.82 -5.43
CA TYR A 223 8.54 2.13 -4.18
C TYR A 223 7.48 2.88 -3.37
N VAL A 224 6.81 2.18 -2.47
CA VAL A 224 5.88 2.79 -1.52
C VAL A 224 6.62 3.05 -0.21
N ASN A 225 6.67 4.32 0.24
CA ASN A 225 7.26 4.69 1.53
C ASN A 225 6.26 4.46 2.69
N ASP A 226 6.67 4.76 3.93
CA ASP A 226 5.85 4.56 5.14
C ASP A 226 4.53 5.37 5.12
N PHE A 227 4.50 6.49 4.39
CA PHE A 227 3.35 7.39 4.27
C PHE A 227 2.45 7.07 3.07
N GLY A 228 2.74 6.01 2.30
CA GLY A 228 2.01 5.67 1.08
C GLY A 228 2.40 6.49 -0.15
N GLY A 229 3.39 7.38 -0.03
CA GLY A 229 3.99 8.09 -1.15
C GLY A 229 4.77 7.16 -2.08
N ARG A 230 4.94 7.59 -3.33
CA ARG A 230 5.55 6.80 -4.42
C ARG A 230 6.82 7.43 -4.99
N PRO A 231 7.90 7.57 -4.18
CA PRO A 231 9.20 7.99 -4.69
C PRO A 231 9.82 6.96 -5.64
N GLU A 232 10.72 7.45 -6.49
CA GLU A 232 11.43 6.67 -7.50
C GLU A 232 12.90 6.47 -7.10
N LEU A 233 13.40 5.24 -7.28
CA LEU A 233 14.80 4.87 -7.18
C LEU A 233 15.37 4.74 -8.59
N ILE A 234 16.39 5.53 -8.89
CA ILE A 234 17.07 5.50 -10.18
C ILE A 234 18.30 4.61 -10.03
N PHE A 235 18.43 3.58 -10.86
CA PHE A 235 19.58 2.68 -10.79
C PHE A 235 20.62 3.01 -11.87
N ARG A 236 21.90 3.01 -11.47
CA ARG A 236 23.04 2.94 -12.41
C ARG A 236 23.62 1.56 -12.43
N CYS A 237 23.76 1.00 -13.62
CA CYS A 237 24.33 -0.32 -13.83
C CYS A 237 25.79 -0.23 -14.28
N ALA A 238 26.65 -1.07 -13.71
CA ALA A 238 28.01 -1.33 -14.12
C ALA A 238 28.15 -2.85 -14.34
N GLY A 239 28.18 -3.28 -15.61
CA GLY A 239 28.04 -4.69 -15.96
C GLY A 239 26.67 -5.23 -15.54
N ASP A 240 26.67 -6.36 -14.83
CA ASP A 240 25.45 -7.02 -14.36
C ASP A 240 24.93 -6.48 -13.02
N THR A 241 25.61 -5.54 -12.37
CA THR A 241 25.18 -5.01 -11.07
C THR A 241 24.73 -3.56 -11.20
N CYS A 242 23.60 -3.22 -10.59
CA CYS A 242 23.08 -1.87 -10.51
C CYS A 242 22.90 -1.41 -9.07
N GLN A 243 23.22 -0.15 -8.80
CA GLN A 243 23.04 0.48 -7.50
C GLN A 243 22.09 1.66 -7.62
N ALA A 244 21.23 1.85 -6.63
CA ALA A 244 20.36 3.02 -6.58
C ALA A 244 21.19 4.28 -6.33
N GLU A 245 20.90 5.33 -7.10
CA GLU A 245 21.47 6.66 -6.88
C GLU A 245 20.80 7.32 -5.67
N PRO A 246 21.58 7.98 -4.80
CA PRO A 246 21.01 8.87 -3.80
C PRO A 246 20.17 9.95 -4.48
N GLY A 247 18.94 10.17 -4.00
CA GLY A 247 18.09 11.24 -4.54
C GLY A 247 18.77 12.60 -4.42
N LYS A 248 18.65 13.46 -5.44
CA LYS A 248 19.12 14.86 -5.34
C LYS A 248 18.39 15.52 -4.16
N ARG A 249 19.15 15.84 -3.10
CA ARG A 249 18.66 16.56 -1.94
C ARG A 249 18.68 18.04 -2.31
N ASN A 250 17.51 18.66 -2.41
CA ASN A 250 17.46 20.12 -2.43
C ASN A 250 17.85 20.60 -1.03
N SER A 251 19.03 21.20 -0.93
CA SER A 251 19.50 21.97 0.22
C SER A 251 18.62 23.19 0.45
#